data_AF-A0A132PCL2-F1
#
_entry.id   AF-A0A132PCL2-F1
#
_cell.length_a   1.000
_cell.length_b   1.000
_cell.length_c   1.000
_cell.angle_alpha   90.00
_cell.angle_beta   90.00
_cell.angle_gamma   90.00
#
_symmetry.space_group_name_H-M   'P 1'
#
loop_
_entity.id
_entity.type
_entity.pdbx_description
1 polymer ?
#
loop_
_entity_poly.entity_id
_entity_poly.type
_entity_poly.pdbx_seq_one_letter_code
_entity_poly.pdbx_strand_id
1 'polypeptide(L)'
;MSLDKLESQLEGLRAQAASIQKRWARTRDNINNDNTLTDIGKKQKLDAEREQVSTKLSGLRKQETEAVAAQKQSLEKSLFGLGVVDSTYTDKIMSYRDAHDRAGRLELQSQGQELLASAMRSDDKILAAAVLAKALASEWRSVIAEYLKQNPRAGDDLNDLAKLQGYSPLEAGFSYVTT
;
A
#
# COMPACT_ATOMS: atom_id res chain seq x y z
N MET A 1 -5.13 -8.14 7.83
CA MET A 1 -5.89 -6.97 8.36
C MET A 1 -6.92 -6.63 7.29
N SER A 2 -8.17 -6.27 7.64
CA SER A 2 -9.14 -5.83 6.62
C SER A 2 -8.78 -4.43 6.13
N LEU A 3 -9.20 -4.08 4.91
CA LEU A 3 -9.05 -2.72 4.39
C LEU A 3 -9.67 -1.69 5.34
N ASP A 4 -10.89 -1.93 5.85
CA ASP A 4 -11.58 -1.05 6.79
C ASP A 4 -10.75 -0.72 8.04
N LYS A 5 -10.02 -1.72 8.56
CA LYS A 5 -9.15 -1.54 9.72
C LYS A 5 -7.93 -0.68 9.38
N LEU A 6 -7.36 -0.84 8.18
CA LEU A 6 -6.31 0.06 7.69
C LEU A 6 -6.86 1.47 7.53
N GLU A 7 -8.01 1.65 6.88
CA GLU A 7 -8.64 2.96 6.66
C GLU A 7 -8.84 3.70 7.99
N SER A 8 -9.40 3.02 8.99
CA SER A 8 -9.56 3.59 10.34
C SER A 8 -8.23 3.97 10.99
N GLN A 9 -7.19 3.14 10.83
CA GLN A 9 -5.84 3.47 11.32
C GLN A 9 -5.28 4.71 10.62
N LEU A 10 -5.44 4.82 9.29
CA LEU A 10 -4.98 5.96 8.51
C LEU A 10 -5.72 7.24 8.89
N GLU A 11 -7.03 7.18 9.10
CA GLU A 11 -7.83 8.29 9.59
C GLU A 11 -7.34 8.76 10.97
N GLY A 12 -7.01 7.83 11.87
CA GLY A 12 -6.42 8.13 13.16
C GLY A 12 -5.07 8.86 13.06
N LEU A 13 -4.18 8.43 12.16
CA LEU A 13 -2.90 9.10 11.90
C LEU A 13 -3.09 10.51 11.33
N ARG A 14 -4.05 10.67 10.41
CA ARG A 14 -4.40 11.97 9.80
C ARG A 14 -4.99 12.94 10.82
N ALA A 15 -5.88 12.45 11.70
CA ALA A 15 -6.43 13.25 12.79
C ALA A 15 -5.34 13.71 13.78
N GLN A 16 -4.37 12.84 14.08
CA GLN A 16 -3.21 13.22 14.90
C GLN A 16 -2.35 14.30 14.23
N ALA A 17 -2.07 14.16 12.93
CA ALA A 17 -1.33 15.16 12.16
C ALA A 17 -2.06 16.52 12.17
N ALA A 18 -3.37 16.54 11.93
CA ALA A 18 -4.19 17.75 11.98
C ALA A 18 -4.17 18.41 13.37
N SER A 19 -4.21 17.61 14.44
CA SER A 19 -4.10 18.10 15.81
C SER A 19 -2.74 18.76 16.08
N ILE A 20 -1.64 18.15 15.61
CA ILE A 20 -0.29 18.71 15.72
C ILE A 20 -0.19 20.04 14.96
N GLN A 21 -0.71 20.11 13.73
CA GLN A 21 -0.71 21.35 12.94
C GLN A 21 -1.52 22.46 13.60
N LYS A 22 -2.70 22.14 14.14
CA LYS A 22 -3.54 23.10 14.88
C LYS A 22 -2.84 23.62 16.14
N ARG A 23 -2.13 22.75 16.86
CA ARG A 23 -1.32 23.14 18.01
C ARG A 23 -0.16 24.04 17.59
N TRP A 24 0.56 23.66 16.53
CA TRP A 24 1.66 24.45 15.98
C TRP A 24 1.21 25.88 15.61
N ALA A 25 0.09 26.03 14.91
CA ALA A 25 -0.44 27.35 14.56
C ALA A 25 -0.65 28.24 15.81
N ARG A 26 -1.27 27.68 16.87
CA ARG A 26 -1.46 28.39 18.14
C ARG A 26 -0.14 28.74 18.83
N THR A 27 0.80 27.80 18.88
CA THR A 27 2.12 28.02 19.49
C THR A 27 2.88 29.12 18.75
N ARG A 28 2.87 29.09 17.41
CA ARG A 28 3.48 30.13 16.58
C ARG A 28 2.89 31.51 16.86
N ASP A 29 1.56 31.60 16.89
CA ASP A 29 0.88 32.88 17.15
C ASP A 29 1.18 33.38 18.57
N ASN A 30 1.26 32.50 19.57
CA ASN A 30 1.68 32.86 20.93
C ASN A 30 3.11 33.38 20.98
N ILE A 31 4.06 32.74 20.29
CA ILE A 31 5.47 33.18 20.25
C ILE A 31 5.58 34.54 19.54
N ASN A 32 4.86 34.74 18.45
CA ASN A 32 4.87 36.00 17.71
C ASN A 32 4.33 37.17 18.55
N ASN A 33 3.30 36.92 19.36
CA ASN A 33 2.67 37.92 20.22
C ASN A 33 3.35 38.07 21.60
N ASP A 34 4.41 37.32 21.88
CA ASP A 34 5.13 37.41 23.15
C ASP A 34 6.03 38.66 23.17
N ASN A 35 5.59 39.68 23.92
CA ASN A 35 6.30 40.94 24.06
C ASN A 35 7.54 40.85 24.96
N THR A 36 7.77 39.70 25.62
CA THR A 36 8.97 39.48 26.46
C THR A 36 10.15 38.96 25.65
N LEU A 37 9.94 38.59 24.38
CA LEU A 37 10.97 38.08 23.48
C LEU A 37 11.41 39.13 22.48
N THR A 38 12.73 39.19 22.26
CA THR A 38 13.30 39.89 21.11
C THR A 38 13.00 39.14 19.82
N ASP A 39 13.14 39.80 18.67
CA ASP A 39 12.93 39.16 17.36
C ASP A 39 13.83 37.93 17.17
N ILE A 40 15.07 38.01 17.64
CA ILE A 40 16.02 36.88 17.61
C ILE A 40 15.51 35.73 18.51
N GLY A 41 15.03 36.05 19.72
CA GLY A 41 14.47 35.05 20.64
C GLY A 41 13.20 34.38 20.12
N LYS A 42 12.33 35.13 19.45
CA LYS A 42 11.14 34.59 18.76
C LYS A 42 11.55 33.62 17.67
N LYS A 43 12.50 34.01 16.82
CA LYS A 43 13.01 33.16 15.74
C LYS A 43 13.58 31.85 16.28
N GLN A 44 14.45 31.91 17.30
CA GLN A 44 15.05 30.71 17.91
C GLN A 44 13.99 29.76 18.49
N LYS A 45 12.97 30.28 19.20
CA LYS A 45 11.89 29.45 19.73
C LYS A 45 11.04 28.83 18.62
N LEU A 46 10.72 29.60 17.57
CA LEU A 46 9.97 29.10 16.42
C LEU A 46 10.73 27.98 15.70
N ASP A 47 12.04 28.15 15.50
CA ASP A 47 12.88 27.15 14.84
C ASP A 47 12.90 25.84 15.64
N ALA A 48 13.06 25.90 16.96
CA ALA A 48 13.06 24.73 17.82
C ALA A 48 11.71 23.99 17.84
N GLU A 49 10.60 24.73 17.95
CA GLU A 49 9.25 24.14 17.92
C GLU A 49 8.92 23.56 16.54
N ARG A 50 9.34 24.24 15.46
CA ARG A 50 9.20 23.77 14.09
C ARG A 50 9.93 22.46 13.86
N GLU A 51 11.14 22.31 14.38
CA GLU A 51 11.91 21.06 14.28
C GLU A 51 11.19 19.90 14.97
N GLN A 52 10.64 20.12 16.17
CA GLN A 52 9.86 19.12 16.88
C GLN A 52 8.58 18.72 16.15
N VAL A 53 7.84 19.71 15.62
CA VAL A 53 6.62 19.49 14.85
C VAL A 53 6.94 18.72 13.56
N SER A 54 7.98 19.12 12.84
CA SER A 54 8.45 18.45 11.63
C SER A 54 8.78 16.98 11.89
N THR A 55 9.53 16.70 12.97
CA THR A 55 9.91 15.33 13.37
C THR A 55 8.69 14.47 13.69
N LYS A 56 7.70 15.01 14.41
CA LYS A 56 6.48 14.26 14.74
C LYS A 56 5.65 13.96 13.50
N LEU A 57 5.48 14.95 12.63
CA LEU A 57 4.70 14.79 11.41
C LEU A 57 5.39 13.84 10.41
N SER A 58 6.71 13.89 10.28
CA SER A 58 7.46 12.93 9.44
C SER A 58 7.36 11.51 9.97
N GLY A 59 7.36 11.32 11.30
CA GLY A 59 7.09 10.04 11.95
C GLY A 59 5.71 9.48 11.61
N LEU A 60 4.65 10.30 11.67
CA LEU A 60 3.30 9.88 11.29
C LEU A 60 3.20 9.50 9.80
N ARG A 61 3.85 10.27 8.92
CA ARG A 61 3.90 9.94 7.48
C ARG A 61 4.59 8.61 7.22
N LYS A 62 5.69 8.34 7.93
CA LYS A 62 6.39 7.05 7.86
C LYS A 62 5.47 5.91 8.29
N GLN A 63 4.75 6.06 9.40
CA GLN A 63 3.79 5.06 9.88
C GLN A 63 2.64 4.79 8.88
N GLU A 64 2.07 5.84 8.27
CA GLU A 64 1.05 5.68 7.21
C GLU A 64 1.63 4.90 6.02
N THR A 65 2.83 5.29 5.56
CA THR A 65 3.49 4.63 4.42
C THR A 65 3.80 3.16 4.70
N GLU A 66 4.30 2.85 5.89
CA GLU A 66 4.60 1.48 6.33
C GLU A 66 3.32 0.65 6.44
N ALA A 67 2.24 1.21 6.98
CA ALA A 67 0.96 0.51 7.10
C ALA A 67 0.36 0.16 5.73
N VAL A 68 0.37 1.11 4.79
CA VAL A 68 -0.09 0.90 3.41
C VAL A 68 0.79 -0.15 2.70
N ALA A 69 2.11 -0.03 2.82
CA ALA A 69 3.05 -0.97 2.20
C ALA A 69 2.88 -2.40 2.75
N ALA A 70 2.72 -2.54 4.07
CA ALA A 70 2.51 -3.84 4.71
C ALA A 70 1.19 -4.48 4.27
N GLN A 71 0.11 -3.71 4.17
CA GLN A 71 -1.17 -4.24 3.68
C GLN A 71 -1.08 -4.63 2.19
N LYS A 72 -0.44 -3.80 1.36
CA LYS A 72 -0.21 -4.13 -0.05
C LYS A 72 0.56 -5.45 -0.20
N GLN A 73 1.67 -5.59 0.53
CA GLN A 73 2.46 -6.83 0.53
C GLN A 73 1.64 -8.04 1.01
N SER A 74 0.78 -7.85 2.01
CA SER A 74 -0.10 -8.91 2.51
C SER A 74 -1.11 -9.36 1.45
N LEU A 75 -1.72 -8.43 0.71
CA LEU A 75 -2.66 -8.72 -0.37
C LEU A 75 -1.97 -9.38 -1.56
N GLU A 76 -0.80 -8.87 -1.96
CA GLU A 76 0.01 -9.49 -3.02
C GLU A 76 0.42 -10.92 -2.66
N LYS A 77 0.79 -11.15 -1.39
CA LYS A 77 1.10 -12.51 -0.90
C LYS A 77 -0.14 -13.41 -0.86
N SER A 78 -1.32 -12.88 -0.56
CA SER A 78 -2.59 -13.62 -0.60
C SER A 78 -2.93 -14.05 -2.04
N LEU A 79 -2.81 -13.12 -2.99
CA LEU A 79 -3.19 -13.30 -4.39
C LEU A 79 -2.19 -14.14 -5.18
N PHE A 80 -0.90 -13.91 -4.97
CA PHE A 80 0.18 -14.43 -5.81
C PHE A 80 1.21 -15.25 -5.05
N GLY A 81 1.12 -15.36 -3.72
CA GLY A 81 2.12 -16.05 -2.91
C GLY A 81 1.85 -17.55 -2.75
N LEU A 82 2.86 -18.26 -2.25
CA LEU A 82 2.83 -19.71 -1.99
C LEU A 82 2.03 -20.15 -0.73
N GLY A 83 1.35 -19.23 -0.03
CA GLY A 83 0.67 -19.54 1.23
C GLY A 83 1.63 -19.81 2.41
N VAL A 84 1.19 -20.61 3.40
CA VAL A 84 1.98 -20.96 4.60
C VAL A 84 2.98 -22.06 4.31
N VAL A 85 4.23 -21.84 4.73
CA VAL A 85 5.40 -22.63 4.34
C VAL A 85 5.82 -23.69 5.39
N ASP A 86 5.33 -24.94 5.29
CA ASP A 86 5.73 -26.14 6.07
C ASP A 86 6.72 -27.07 5.35
N SER A 87 7.74 -27.63 6.00
CA SER A 87 8.90 -28.41 5.47
C SER A 87 8.86 -29.27 4.17
N THR A 88 7.73 -29.52 3.51
CA THR A 88 7.54 -30.20 2.22
C THR A 88 7.77 -29.27 0.98
N TYR A 89 8.67 -28.27 1.06
CA TYR A 89 8.64 -27.06 0.20
C TYR A 89 9.29 -27.09 -1.17
N THR A 90 10.20 -28.02 -1.46
CA THR A 90 11.01 -27.93 -2.69
C THR A 90 10.13 -27.97 -3.94
N ASP A 91 9.14 -28.87 -3.97
CA ASP A 91 8.28 -29.09 -5.13
C ASP A 91 7.34 -27.91 -5.39
N LYS A 92 6.80 -27.28 -4.33
CA LYS A 92 5.96 -26.08 -4.46
C LYS A 92 6.76 -24.87 -4.94
N ILE A 93 8.00 -24.69 -4.46
CA ILE A 93 8.86 -23.59 -4.93
C ILE A 93 9.23 -23.80 -6.40
N MET A 94 9.55 -25.02 -6.80
CA MET A 94 9.82 -25.35 -8.19
C MET A 94 8.59 -25.13 -9.07
N SER A 95 7.42 -25.59 -8.63
CA SER A 95 6.14 -25.38 -9.33
C SER A 95 5.80 -23.90 -9.46
N TYR A 96 6.08 -23.11 -8.42
CA TYR A 96 5.92 -21.65 -8.45
C TYR A 96 6.82 -20.99 -9.49
N ARG A 97 8.10 -21.35 -9.52
CA ARG A 97 9.05 -20.83 -10.51
C ARG A 97 8.63 -21.23 -11.92
N ASP A 98 8.30 -22.51 -12.14
CA ASP A 98 7.82 -22.99 -13.44
C ASP A 98 6.56 -22.26 -13.89
N ALA A 99 5.58 -22.12 -13.01
CA ALA A 99 4.34 -21.40 -13.30
C ALA A 99 4.59 -19.94 -13.70
N HIS A 100 5.45 -19.23 -12.97
CA HIS A 100 5.81 -17.85 -13.29
C HIS A 100 6.61 -17.73 -14.58
N ASP A 101 7.55 -18.65 -14.84
CA ASP A 101 8.31 -18.68 -16.10
C ASP A 101 7.38 -18.95 -17.30
N ARG A 102 6.45 -19.90 -17.15
CA ARG A 102 5.45 -20.23 -18.17
C ARG A 102 4.50 -19.07 -18.44
N ALA A 103 3.96 -18.45 -17.39
CA ALA A 103 3.10 -17.28 -17.52
C ALA A 103 3.86 -16.06 -18.09
N GLY A 104 5.14 -15.89 -17.73
CA GLY A 104 5.98 -14.80 -18.21
C GLY A 104 6.18 -14.80 -19.72
N ARG A 105 6.23 -16.00 -20.33
CA ARG A 105 6.37 -16.22 -21.78
C ARG A 105 5.10 -15.98 -22.58
N LEU A 106 3.96 -15.76 -21.93
CA LEU A 106 2.73 -15.44 -22.65
C LEU A 106 2.85 -14.05 -23.27
N GLU A 107 2.53 -13.94 -24.55
CA GLU A 107 2.56 -12.66 -25.29
C GLU A 107 1.16 -12.18 -25.62
N LEU A 108 0.21 -13.12 -25.78
CA LEU A 108 -1.14 -12.83 -26.23
C LEU A 108 -2.17 -13.22 -25.16
N GLN A 109 -3.24 -12.42 -25.10
CA GLN A 109 -4.37 -12.65 -24.21
C GLN A 109 -5.03 -14.02 -24.43
N SER A 110 -5.14 -14.49 -25.67
CA SER A 110 -5.71 -15.81 -25.99
C SER A 110 -4.90 -16.96 -25.37
N GLN A 111 -3.56 -16.88 -25.42
CA GLN A 111 -2.68 -17.86 -24.77
C GLN A 111 -2.90 -17.87 -23.25
N GLY A 112 -3.07 -16.68 -22.65
CA GLY A 112 -3.42 -16.56 -21.24
C GLY A 112 -4.76 -17.20 -20.88
N GLN A 113 -5.78 -17.04 -21.73
CA GLN A 113 -7.08 -17.69 -21.53
C GLN A 113 -6.98 -19.21 -21.60
N GLU A 114 -6.27 -19.74 -22.58
CA GLU A 114 -6.07 -21.18 -22.74
C GLU A 114 -5.30 -21.77 -21.55
N LEU A 115 -4.23 -21.11 -21.12
CA LEU A 115 -3.42 -21.57 -19.99
C LEU A 115 -4.19 -21.48 -18.67
N LEU A 116 -4.95 -20.40 -18.46
CA LEU A 116 -5.82 -20.27 -17.29
C LEU A 116 -6.89 -21.36 -17.26
N ALA A 117 -7.58 -21.60 -18.38
CA ALA A 117 -8.58 -22.66 -18.46
C ALA A 117 -7.99 -24.04 -18.19
N SER A 118 -6.76 -24.29 -18.63
CA SER A 118 -6.04 -25.53 -18.31
C SER A 118 -5.72 -25.64 -16.82
N ALA A 119 -5.18 -24.57 -16.21
CA ALA A 119 -4.86 -24.54 -14.79
C ALA A 119 -6.10 -24.78 -13.92
N MET A 120 -7.23 -24.19 -14.31
CA MET A 120 -8.51 -24.38 -13.63
C MET A 120 -9.02 -25.82 -13.73
N ARG A 121 -8.90 -26.47 -14.89
CA ARG A 121 -9.30 -27.89 -15.04
C ARG A 121 -8.47 -28.83 -14.18
N SER A 122 -7.22 -28.49 -13.89
CA SER A 122 -6.31 -29.30 -13.06
C SER A 122 -6.26 -28.86 -11.58
N ASP A 123 -7.07 -27.88 -11.16
CA ASP A 123 -6.99 -27.22 -9.85
C ASP A 123 -5.56 -26.72 -9.50
N ASP A 124 -4.79 -26.32 -10.52
CA ASP A 124 -3.45 -25.76 -10.36
C ASP A 124 -3.53 -24.27 -10.00
N LYS A 125 -3.68 -24.02 -8.71
CA LYS A 125 -3.81 -22.66 -8.15
C LYS A 125 -2.54 -21.82 -8.33
N ILE A 126 -1.37 -22.46 -8.37
CA ILE A 126 -0.09 -21.76 -8.54
C ILE A 126 0.01 -21.22 -9.96
N LEU A 127 -0.27 -22.05 -10.96
CA LEU A 127 -0.30 -21.63 -12.36
C LEU A 127 -1.40 -20.60 -12.63
N ALA A 128 -2.61 -20.81 -12.08
CA ALA A 128 -3.70 -19.86 -12.23
C ALA A 128 -3.35 -18.47 -11.66
N ALA A 129 -2.72 -18.41 -10.48
CA ALA A 129 -2.26 -17.16 -9.88
C ALA A 129 -1.14 -16.48 -10.70
N ALA A 130 -0.19 -17.26 -11.24
CA ALA A 130 0.86 -16.73 -12.10
C ALA A 130 0.29 -16.14 -13.41
N VAL A 131 -0.70 -16.80 -14.02
CA VAL A 131 -1.40 -16.29 -15.20
C VAL A 131 -2.19 -15.02 -14.87
N LEU A 132 -2.86 -14.95 -13.72
CA LEU A 132 -3.52 -13.74 -13.25
C LEU A 132 -2.51 -12.58 -13.09
N ALA A 133 -1.36 -12.82 -12.48
CA ALA A 133 -0.32 -11.80 -12.32
C ALA A 133 0.14 -11.23 -13.67
N LYS A 134 0.40 -12.11 -14.66
CA LYS A 134 0.73 -11.70 -16.03
C LYS A 134 -0.41 -10.91 -16.69
N ALA A 135 -1.64 -11.37 -16.50
CA ALA A 135 -2.83 -10.73 -17.06
C ALA A 135 -3.04 -9.32 -16.50
N LEU A 136 -2.78 -9.10 -15.20
CA LEU A 136 -2.82 -7.78 -14.59
C LEU A 136 -1.75 -6.85 -15.17
N ALA A 137 -0.51 -7.35 -15.28
CA ALA A 137 0.61 -6.58 -15.84
C ALA A 137 0.42 -6.22 -17.32
N SER A 138 -0.35 -7.02 -18.05
CA SER A 138 -0.60 -6.86 -19.50
C SER A 138 -2.01 -6.36 -19.82
N GLU A 139 -2.78 -5.99 -18.80
CA GLU A 139 -4.17 -5.52 -18.89
C GLU A 139 -5.13 -6.47 -19.64
N TRP A 140 -4.92 -7.78 -19.54
CA TRP A 140 -5.75 -8.80 -20.19
C TRP A 140 -7.09 -9.01 -19.46
N ARG A 141 -8.01 -8.07 -19.70
CA ARG A 141 -9.30 -7.98 -18.98
C ARG A 141 -10.12 -9.26 -19.00
N SER A 142 -10.14 -10.00 -20.11
CA SER A 142 -10.94 -11.24 -20.19
C SER A 142 -10.37 -12.37 -19.33
N VAL A 143 -9.04 -12.45 -19.20
CA VAL A 143 -8.35 -13.44 -18.35
C VAL A 143 -8.62 -13.13 -16.88
N ILE A 144 -8.51 -11.84 -16.50
CA ILE A 144 -8.82 -11.37 -15.15
C ILE A 144 -10.28 -11.69 -14.81
N ALA A 145 -11.23 -11.33 -15.68
CA ALA A 145 -12.64 -11.59 -15.46
C ALA A 145 -12.96 -13.08 -15.30
N GLU A 146 -12.33 -13.95 -16.10
CA GLU A 146 -12.52 -15.39 -16.00
C GLU A 146 -11.98 -15.97 -14.70
N TYR A 147 -10.80 -15.53 -14.27
CA TYR A 147 -10.24 -15.92 -12.97
C TYR A 147 -11.18 -15.54 -11.81
N LEU A 148 -11.73 -14.31 -11.86
CA LEU A 148 -12.59 -13.76 -10.81
C LEU A 148 -13.94 -14.45 -10.70
N LYS A 149 -14.52 -14.95 -11.80
CA LYS A 149 -15.76 -15.74 -11.75
C LYS A 149 -15.63 -16.97 -10.84
N GLN A 150 -14.47 -17.60 -10.85
CA GLN A 150 -14.20 -18.81 -10.06
C GLN A 150 -13.55 -18.50 -8.70
N ASN A 151 -12.97 -17.31 -8.54
CA ASN A 151 -12.33 -16.86 -7.30
C ASN A 151 -12.88 -15.50 -6.84
N PRO A 152 -14.15 -15.40 -6.38
CA PRO A 152 -14.75 -14.12 -6.01
C PRO A 152 -13.97 -13.35 -4.94
N ARG A 153 -13.39 -14.06 -3.95
CA ARG A 153 -12.55 -13.45 -2.91
C ARG A 153 -11.30 -12.76 -3.45
N ALA A 154 -10.73 -13.27 -4.55
CA ALA A 154 -9.62 -12.60 -5.21
C ALA A 154 -10.06 -11.28 -5.86
N GLY A 155 -11.35 -11.14 -6.19
CA GLY A 155 -11.93 -9.88 -6.66
C GLY A 155 -11.89 -8.80 -5.60
N ASP A 156 -12.26 -9.15 -4.37
CA ASP A 156 -12.18 -8.24 -3.22
C ASP A 156 -10.73 -7.82 -2.96
N ASP A 157 -9.80 -8.78 -2.92
CA ASP A 157 -8.37 -8.53 -2.71
C ASP A 157 -7.76 -7.64 -3.82
N LEU A 158 -8.16 -7.85 -5.09
CA LEU A 158 -7.71 -7.01 -6.22
C LEU A 158 -8.29 -5.60 -6.17
N ASN A 159 -9.56 -5.46 -5.80
CA ASN A 159 -10.18 -4.15 -5.61
C ASN A 159 -9.49 -3.38 -4.49
N ASP A 160 -9.17 -4.05 -3.39
CA ASP A 160 -8.45 -3.46 -2.28
C ASP A 160 -7.02 -3.07 -2.67
N LEU A 161 -6.32 -3.91 -3.44
CA LEU A 161 -5.00 -3.58 -3.97
C LEU A 161 -5.05 -2.36 -4.90
N ALA A 162 -6.07 -2.26 -5.76
CA ALA A 162 -6.28 -1.10 -6.62
C ALA A 162 -6.56 0.19 -5.81
N LYS A 163 -7.37 0.11 -4.74
CA LYS A 163 -7.58 1.24 -3.83
C LYS A 163 -6.26 1.68 -3.19
N LEU A 164 -5.42 0.74 -2.72
CA LEU A 164 -4.12 1.03 -2.12
C LEU A 164 -3.12 1.68 -3.07
N GLN A 165 -3.18 1.36 -4.38
CA GLN A 165 -2.36 2.05 -5.37
C GLN A 165 -2.75 3.54 -5.54
N GLY A 166 -4.02 3.89 -5.27
CA GLY A 166 -4.51 5.26 -5.28
C GLY A 166 -4.21 6.06 -4.01
N TYR A 167 -3.67 5.43 -2.95
CA TYR A 167 -3.31 6.15 -1.73
C TYR A 167 -2.08 7.03 -1.94
N SER A 168 -2.27 8.35 -1.96
CA SER A 168 -1.20 9.30 -1.74
C SER A 168 -0.93 9.44 -0.24
N PRO A 169 0.33 9.38 0.22
CA PRO A 169 0.69 9.73 1.60
C PRO A 169 0.23 11.14 1.96
N LEU A 170 0.20 11.50 3.24
CA LEU A 170 0.04 12.87 3.74
C LEU A 170 0.97 13.88 3.00
N GLU A 171 0.55 14.38 1.84
CA GLU A 171 1.30 15.32 0.98
C GLU A 171 0.80 16.75 1.17
N ALA A 172 -0.51 16.94 1.36
CA ALA A 172 -1.15 18.25 1.26
C ALA A 172 -0.99 19.17 2.49
N GLY A 173 -0.50 18.65 3.63
CA GLY A 173 -0.44 19.42 4.89
C GLY A 173 0.93 20.03 5.24
N PHE A 174 1.99 19.65 4.55
CA PHE A 174 3.37 19.98 4.93
C PHE A 174 3.90 21.27 4.29
N SER A 175 3.23 21.77 3.25
CA SER A 175 3.59 22.99 2.52
C SER A 175 3.72 24.22 3.44
N TYR A 176 2.98 24.21 4.56
CA TYR A 176 2.94 25.30 5.54
C TYR A 176 4.01 25.21 6.63
N VAL A 177 4.82 24.14 6.66
CA VAL A 177 5.94 24.01 7.60
C VAL A 177 7.26 24.38 6.90
N THR A 178 7.31 24.37 5.57
CA THR A 178 8.54 24.63 4.78
C THR A 178 8.76 26.08 4.37
N THR A 179 7.80 26.98 4.61
CA THR A 179 7.91 28.41 4.26
C THR A 179 7.77 29.26 5.51
#